data_AF-A0AAE6CIR8-F1
#
_entry.id   AF-A0AAE6CIR8-F1
#
_cell.length_a   1.000
_cell.length_b   1.000
_cell.length_c   1.000
_cell.angle_alpha   90.00
_cell.angle_beta   90.00
_cell.angle_gamma   90.00
#
_symmetry.space_group_name_H-M   'P 1'
#
loop_
_entity.id
_entity.type
_entity.pdbx_description
1 polymer ?
#
loop_
_entity_poly.entity_id
_entity_poly.type
_entity_poly.pdbx_seq_one_letter_code
_entity_poly.pdbx_strand_id
1 'polypeptide(L)'
;MMFNSNRERPRTRAKTLARSLRDQLRWMGAGLLLGCLTLAFISSWNNMDWAGDTLMKLEAQALLRQSQRAGGAQQTSDGYLSLYQSWAALPEPVRSQFGAEPAHDGEVLEAVVKNAGEEAFLYLLPFQTETGERRYLLSRHNRADIETLGEEFFSAALMHSLLTTLAVFGLLFALFFWLIRRATQPIAALSAWAQTLGTRARADAPHFEIEELNQLAQRMQEGVARIEAFNEREKQFLKHASHEMRTPLAIIQASLDTLELQTGEAGKASLRRAQLAGANMALLSSALLWLARESPQALKKERVTLDRFFQTIIEDHRYLLTGREVEVRLELGYDVVKIEKSLLHIVSANLVRNAFQHSSEGEIVMVTNSAGLCLTNPINSEDADVNVEGFGLGLDLVRRICDKLQWRFSVDLTADGAQVNVIWSPTSHS
;
A
#
# COMPACT_ATOMS: atom_id res chain seq x y z
N MET A 1 39.11 27.84 -1.77
CA MET A 1 39.36 26.38 -1.85
C MET A 1 38.72 25.75 -0.62
N MET A 2 37.87 24.73 -0.63
CA MET A 2 37.31 23.87 -1.68
C MET A 2 35.98 23.31 -1.14
N PHE A 3 34.98 23.27 -2.03
CA PHE A 3 33.86 22.33 -2.13
C PHE A 3 33.12 21.85 -0.87
N ASN A 4 31.90 22.35 -0.68
CA ASN A 4 30.79 21.50 -0.22
C ASN A 4 29.76 21.42 -1.35
N SER A 5 29.87 20.36 -2.16
CA SER A 5 28.97 20.09 -3.29
C SER A 5 27.68 19.51 -2.74
N ASN A 6 26.63 20.33 -2.73
CA ASN A 6 25.27 19.89 -2.48
C ASN A 6 24.81 19.06 -3.70
N ARG A 7 25.08 17.75 -3.68
CA ARG A 7 24.52 16.81 -4.67
C ARG A 7 23.08 16.53 -4.30
N GLU A 8 22.16 17.34 -4.83
CA GLU A 8 20.77 16.95 -4.96
C GLU A 8 20.72 15.63 -5.75
N ARG A 9 20.42 14.53 -5.05
CA ARG A 9 20.05 13.28 -5.72
C ARG A 9 18.75 13.56 -6.48
N PRO A 10 18.64 13.26 -7.78
CA PRO A 10 17.37 13.41 -8.47
C PRO A 10 16.36 12.49 -7.78
N ARG A 11 15.31 13.07 -7.19
CA ARG A 11 14.11 12.33 -6.78
C ARG A 11 13.59 11.64 -8.04
N THR A 12 13.91 10.36 -8.19
CA THR A 12 13.28 9.50 -9.18
C THR A 12 11.79 9.55 -8.90
N ARG A 13 11.04 10.31 -9.72
CA ARG A 13 9.57 10.32 -9.68
C ARG A 13 9.14 8.86 -9.76
N ALA A 14 8.65 8.32 -8.65
CA ALA A 14 8.16 6.95 -8.58
C ALA A 14 7.22 6.75 -9.77
N LYS A 15 7.56 5.78 -10.64
CA LYS A 15 6.73 5.49 -11.81
C LYS A 15 5.34 5.17 -11.29
N THR A 16 4.32 5.88 -11.75
CA THR A 16 2.93 5.53 -11.47
C THR A 16 2.71 4.07 -11.87
N LEU A 17 1.92 3.33 -11.09
CA LEU A 17 1.63 1.91 -11.32
C LEU A 17 1.24 1.67 -12.80
N ALA A 18 0.47 2.60 -13.38
CA ALA A 18 0.10 2.61 -14.79
C ALA A 18 1.26 2.71 -15.80
N ARG A 19 2.36 3.41 -15.48
CA ARG A 19 3.57 3.44 -16.32
C ARG A 19 4.39 2.16 -16.17
N SER A 20 4.53 1.64 -14.95
CA SER A 20 5.23 0.38 -14.70
C SER A 20 4.53 -0.78 -15.41
N LEU A 21 3.19 -0.86 -15.30
CA LEU A 21 2.39 -1.86 -15.99
C LEU A 21 2.48 -1.74 -17.50
N ARG A 22 2.54 -0.52 -18.06
CA ARG A 22 2.70 -0.30 -19.50
C ARG A 22 4.07 -0.75 -20.02
N ASP A 23 5.14 -0.52 -19.25
CA ASP A 23 6.48 -0.99 -19.59
C ASP A 23 6.55 -2.52 -19.50
N GLN A 24 5.96 -3.13 -18.47
CA GLN A 24 5.86 -4.60 -18.34
C GLN A 24 5.01 -5.22 -19.48
N LEU A 25 3.93 -4.55 -19.89
CA LEU A 25 3.11 -4.94 -21.04
C LEU A 25 3.90 -5.02 -22.34
N ARG A 26 4.80 -4.06 -22.58
CA ARG A 26 5.64 -4.05 -23.78
C ARG A 26 6.59 -5.25 -23.79
N TRP A 27 7.20 -5.57 -22.65
CA TRP A 27 8.09 -6.71 -22.52
C TRP A 27 7.36 -8.06 -22.60
N MET A 28 6.20 -8.19 -21.95
CA MET A 28 5.36 -9.39 -22.09
C MET A 28 4.86 -9.57 -23.51
N GLY A 29 4.41 -8.49 -24.16
CA GLY A 29 4.00 -8.53 -25.57
C GLY A 29 5.14 -8.94 -26.49
N ALA A 30 6.34 -8.41 -26.29
CA ALA A 30 7.53 -8.81 -27.04
C ALA A 30 7.92 -10.28 -26.81
N GLY A 31 7.86 -10.75 -25.55
CA GLY A 31 8.14 -12.15 -25.20
C GLY A 31 7.11 -13.12 -25.80
N LEU A 32 5.83 -12.75 -25.77
CA LEU A 32 4.74 -13.55 -26.34
C LEU A 32 4.82 -13.58 -27.87
N LEU A 33 5.23 -12.49 -28.49
CA LEU A 33 5.49 -12.41 -29.94
C LEU A 33 6.67 -13.32 -30.33
N LEU A 34 7.77 -13.27 -29.58
CA LEU A 34 8.92 -14.16 -29.79
C LEU A 34 8.54 -15.64 -29.63
N GLY A 35 7.77 -15.96 -28.58
CA GLY A 35 7.24 -17.31 -28.36
C GLY A 35 6.36 -17.79 -29.51
N CYS A 36 5.44 -16.93 -29.98
CA CYS A 36 4.60 -17.25 -31.13
C CYS A 36 5.41 -17.45 -32.41
N LEU A 37 6.44 -16.63 -32.67
CA LEU A 37 7.34 -16.79 -33.82
C LEU A 37 8.13 -18.11 -33.77
N THR A 38 8.64 -18.50 -32.59
CA THR A 38 9.35 -19.78 -32.44
C THR A 38 8.43 -20.98 -32.67
N LEU A 39 7.20 -20.94 -32.15
CA LEU A 39 6.18 -21.95 -32.41
C LEU A 39 5.77 -21.99 -33.89
N ALA A 40 5.67 -20.83 -34.54
CA ALA A 40 5.41 -20.73 -35.98
C ALA A 40 6.49 -21.45 -36.79
N PHE A 41 7.75 -21.18 -36.45
CA PHE A 41 8.91 -21.76 -37.11
C PHE A 41 8.94 -23.29 -36.95
N ILE A 42 8.73 -23.79 -35.72
CA ILE A 42 8.67 -25.22 -35.44
C ILE A 42 7.50 -25.89 -36.17
N SER A 43 6.32 -25.25 -36.17
CA SER A 43 5.13 -25.75 -36.87
C SER A 43 5.32 -25.79 -38.38
N SER A 44 5.93 -24.75 -38.96
CA SER A 44 6.23 -24.67 -40.38
C SER A 44 7.22 -25.75 -40.81
N TRP A 45 8.27 -25.98 -40.00
CA TRP A 45 9.23 -27.05 -40.22
C TRP A 45 8.54 -28.42 -40.25
N ASN A 46 7.75 -28.73 -39.22
CA ASN A 46 7.05 -30.01 -39.12
C ASN A 46 6.00 -30.21 -40.22
N ASN A 47 5.32 -29.15 -40.65
CA ASN A 47 4.35 -29.21 -41.75
C ASN A 47 5.01 -29.50 -43.10
N MET A 48 6.22 -29.01 -43.33
CA MET A 48 6.94 -29.24 -44.59
C MET A 48 7.36 -30.71 -44.74
N ASP A 49 7.93 -31.29 -43.68
CA ASP A 49 8.29 -32.71 -43.64
C ASP A 49 7.06 -33.61 -43.84
N TRP A 50 5.94 -33.28 -43.19
CA TRP A 50 4.68 -34.03 -43.33
C TRP A 50 4.06 -33.93 -44.73
N ALA A 51 4.09 -32.74 -45.34
CA ALA A 51 3.55 -32.53 -46.67
C ALA A 51 4.35 -33.29 -47.74
N GLY A 52 5.68 -33.33 -47.62
CA GLY A 52 6.56 -34.07 -48.53
C GLY A 52 6.29 -35.57 -48.52
N ASP A 53 6.26 -36.20 -47.34
CA ASP A 53 5.97 -37.63 -47.19
C ASP A 53 4.57 -37.99 -47.70
N THR A 54 3.57 -37.14 -47.41
CA THR A 54 2.18 -37.36 -47.85
C THR A 54 2.04 -37.29 -49.38
N LEU A 55 2.70 -36.34 -50.04
CA LEU A 55 2.66 -36.19 -51.49
C LEU A 55 3.28 -37.43 -52.20
N MET A 56 4.45 -37.88 -51.73
CA MET A 56 5.10 -39.07 -52.28
C MET A 56 4.24 -40.33 -52.13
N LYS A 57 3.57 -40.50 -50.98
CA LYS A 57 2.63 -41.61 -50.75
C LYS A 57 1.43 -41.56 -51.69
N LEU A 58 0.90 -40.38 -51.99
CA LEU A 58 -0.23 -40.21 -52.90
C LEU A 58 0.14 -40.52 -54.36
N GLU A 59 1.31 -40.05 -54.82
CA GLU A 59 1.82 -40.37 -56.16
C GLU A 59 2.12 -41.86 -56.33
N ALA A 60 2.68 -42.49 -55.29
CA ALA A 60 2.90 -43.93 -55.25
C ALA A 60 1.61 -44.72 -55.50
N GLN A 61 0.54 -44.34 -54.82
CA GLN A 61 -0.77 -44.97 -54.97
C GLN A 61 -1.38 -44.73 -56.36
N ALA A 62 -1.18 -43.55 -56.95
CA ALA A 62 -1.68 -43.22 -58.27
C ALA A 62 -1.06 -44.11 -59.36
N LEU A 63 0.26 -44.29 -59.34
CA LEU A 63 0.97 -45.13 -60.31
C LEU A 63 0.71 -46.61 -60.11
N LEU A 64 0.49 -47.05 -58.88
CA LEU A 64 0.03 -48.41 -58.62
C LEU A 64 -1.27 -48.72 -59.35
N ARG A 65 -2.26 -47.83 -59.24
CA ARG A 65 -3.53 -47.98 -59.96
C ARG A 65 -3.33 -48.01 -61.47
N GLN A 66 -2.36 -47.25 -62.00
CA GLN A 66 -2.04 -47.24 -63.42
C GLN A 66 -1.32 -48.53 -63.87
N SER A 67 -0.34 -49.01 -63.11
CA SER A 67 0.40 -50.25 -63.37
C SER A 67 -0.51 -51.49 -63.31
N GLN A 68 -1.42 -51.55 -62.35
CA GLN A 68 -2.42 -52.61 -62.26
C GLN A 68 -3.35 -52.63 -63.48
N ARG A 69 -3.75 -51.46 -63.99
CA ARG A 69 -4.56 -51.34 -65.22
C ARG A 69 -3.78 -51.75 -66.48
N ALA A 70 -2.46 -51.58 -66.49
CA ALA A 70 -1.58 -51.89 -67.62
C ALA A 70 -1.09 -53.36 -67.66
N GLY A 71 -1.59 -54.24 -66.80
CA GLY A 71 -1.29 -55.67 -66.86
C GLY A 71 0.10 -56.08 -66.32
N GLY A 72 0.68 -55.30 -65.40
CA GLY A 72 1.77 -55.73 -64.52
C GLY A 72 3.16 -55.96 -65.14
N ALA A 73 3.31 -56.02 -66.47
CA ALA A 73 4.58 -56.39 -67.12
C ALA A 73 5.40 -55.21 -67.65
N GLN A 74 4.87 -53.98 -67.64
CA GLN A 74 5.55 -52.85 -68.24
C GLN A 74 6.06 -51.89 -67.17
N GLN A 75 7.38 -51.65 -67.19
CA GLN A 75 8.06 -50.62 -66.42
C GLN A 75 7.45 -49.27 -66.81
N THR A 76 6.47 -48.80 -66.04
CA THR A 76 5.87 -47.48 -66.25
C THR A 76 6.85 -46.46 -65.69
N SER A 77 7.64 -45.87 -66.58
CA SER A 77 8.49 -44.73 -66.26
C SER A 77 7.78 -43.48 -66.78
N ASP A 78 7.41 -42.60 -65.86
CA ASP A 78 6.90 -41.28 -66.21
C ASP A 78 7.97 -40.24 -65.85
N GLY A 79 9.13 -40.32 -66.54
CA GLY A 79 10.27 -39.39 -66.50
C GLY A 79 11.00 -39.22 -65.15
N TYR A 80 10.23 -38.93 -64.11
CA TYR A 80 10.63 -38.66 -62.73
C TYR A 80 10.35 -39.85 -61.81
N LEU A 81 9.38 -40.70 -62.14
CA LEU A 81 9.02 -41.85 -61.29
C LEU A 81 9.15 -43.19 -62.01
N SER A 82 9.75 -44.17 -61.33
CA SER A 82 10.00 -45.51 -61.85
C SER A 82 9.61 -46.58 -60.84
N LEU A 83 8.81 -47.55 -61.29
CA LEU A 83 8.38 -48.69 -60.47
C LEU A 83 9.28 -49.91 -60.72
N TYR A 84 9.77 -50.52 -59.64
CA TYR A 84 10.59 -51.72 -59.65
C TYR A 84 9.92 -52.86 -58.89
N GLN A 85 9.95 -54.05 -59.48
CA GLN A 85 9.29 -55.25 -58.94
C GLN A 85 10.07 -55.92 -57.79
N SER A 86 11.37 -55.65 -57.66
CA SER A 86 12.22 -56.21 -56.61
C SER A 86 13.45 -55.34 -56.36
N TRP A 87 14.09 -55.52 -55.20
CA TRP A 87 15.33 -54.83 -54.85
C TRP A 87 16.46 -55.09 -55.86
N ALA A 88 16.52 -56.31 -56.41
CA ALA A 88 17.53 -56.69 -57.40
C ALA A 88 17.33 -56.01 -58.77
N ALA A 89 16.12 -55.52 -59.06
CA ALA A 89 15.80 -54.84 -60.31
C ALA A 89 16.22 -53.37 -60.33
N LEU A 90 16.59 -52.79 -59.19
CA LEU A 90 17.11 -51.41 -59.11
C LEU A 90 18.48 -51.32 -59.80
N PRO A 91 18.75 -50.24 -60.58
CA PRO A 91 20.06 -50.02 -61.18
C PRO A 91 21.16 -50.03 -60.12
N GLU A 92 22.27 -50.71 -60.41
CA GLU A 92 23.42 -50.82 -59.50
C GLU A 92 23.93 -49.48 -58.93
N PRO A 93 23.99 -48.37 -59.71
CA PRO A 93 24.41 -47.05 -59.19
C PRO A 93 23.45 -46.45 -58.16
N VAL A 94 22.17 -46.85 -58.18
CA VAL A 94 21.14 -46.42 -57.24
C VAL A 94 21.16 -47.31 -56.00
N ARG A 95 21.23 -48.63 -56.21
CA ARG A 95 21.26 -49.62 -55.13
C ARG A 95 22.45 -49.44 -54.18
N SER A 96 23.61 -49.02 -54.70
CA SER A 96 24.81 -48.76 -53.89
C SER A 96 24.68 -47.56 -52.96
N GLN A 97 23.79 -46.61 -53.26
CA GLN A 97 23.60 -45.39 -52.47
C GLN A 97 22.71 -45.62 -51.25
N PHE A 98 21.76 -46.55 -51.36
CA PHE A 98 20.89 -46.97 -50.25
C PHE A 98 21.51 -48.10 -49.40
N GLY A 99 22.57 -48.75 -49.89
CA GLY A 99 23.37 -49.73 -49.16
C GLY A 99 22.72 -51.11 -48.99
N ALA A 100 21.58 -51.17 -48.31
CA ALA A 100 20.86 -52.41 -48.00
C ALA A 100 19.36 -52.31 -48.30
N GLU A 101 18.69 -53.46 -48.44
CA GLU A 101 17.25 -53.49 -48.65
C GLU A 101 16.51 -52.89 -47.43
N PRO A 102 15.53 -51.99 -47.64
CA PRO A 102 14.78 -51.34 -46.57
C PRO A 102 14.08 -52.35 -45.64
N ALA A 103 14.18 -52.15 -44.32
CA ALA A 103 13.58 -53.06 -43.34
C ALA A 103 12.06 -52.85 -43.17
N HIS A 104 11.56 -51.62 -43.35
CA HIS A 104 10.15 -51.27 -43.14
C HIS A 104 9.49 -50.81 -44.43
N ASP A 105 8.22 -51.18 -44.62
CA ASP A 105 7.39 -50.66 -45.70
C ASP A 105 6.76 -49.32 -45.32
N GLY A 106 6.64 -48.40 -46.27
CA GLY A 106 6.02 -47.08 -46.08
C GLY A 106 6.94 -45.98 -45.55
N GLU A 107 8.22 -46.27 -45.31
CA GLU A 107 9.26 -45.31 -44.96
C GLU A 107 9.96 -44.82 -46.24
N VAL A 108 9.95 -43.51 -46.49
CA VAL A 108 10.67 -42.91 -47.63
C VAL A 108 12.16 -42.84 -47.29
N LEU A 109 13.00 -43.40 -48.14
CA LEU A 109 14.44 -43.31 -48.04
C LEU A 109 14.99 -42.30 -49.05
N GLU A 110 15.94 -41.50 -48.61
CA GLU A 110 16.52 -40.41 -49.41
C GLU A 110 17.99 -40.69 -49.69
N ALA A 111 18.42 -40.50 -50.94
CA ALA A 111 19.82 -40.54 -51.32
C ALA A 111 20.14 -39.45 -52.35
N VAL A 112 21.36 -38.93 -52.30
CA VAL A 112 21.83 -37.92 -53.26
C VAL A 112 22.88 -38.54 -54.15
N VAL A 113 22.63 -38.55 -55.45
CA VAL A 113 23.58 -39.03 -56.45
C VAL A 113 24.20 -37.86 -57.16
N LYS A 114 25.52 -37.74 -57.05
CA LYS A 114 26.31 -36.76 -57.81
C LYS A 114 26.91 -37.45 -59.01
N ASN A 115 26.52 -37.07 -60.21
CA ASN A 115 27.07 -37.64 -61.44
C ASN A 115 27.49 -36.53 -62.39
N ALA A 116 28.78 -36.48 -62.75
CA ALA A 116 29.35 -35.54 -63.72
C ALA A 116 29.00 -34.04 -63.52
N GLY A 117 28.76 -33.59 -62.28
CA GLY A 117 28.43 -32.20 -61.95
C GLY A 117 26.93 -31.92 -61.77
N GLU A 118 26.06 -32.89 -62.07
CA GLU A 118 24.63 -32.83 -61.77
C GLU A 118 24.31 -33.58 -60.46
N GLU A 119 23.57 -32.92 -59.57
CA GLU A 119 23.04 -33.51 -58.34
C GLU A 119 21.60 -33.94 -58.58
N ALA A 120 21.35 -35.25 -58.43
CA ALA A 120 20.01 -35.83 -58.49
C ALA A 120 19.62 -36.37 -57.12
N PHE A 121 18.43 -36.01 -56.66
CA PHE A 121 17.83 -36.49 -55.42
C PHE A 121 16.97 -37.71 -55.75
N LEU A 122 17.24 -38.82 -55.06
CA LEU A 122 16.54 -40.07 -55.20
C LEU A 122 15.71 -40.34 -53.95
N TYR A 123 14.42 -40.59 -54.14
CA TYR A 123 13.50 -40.99 -53.09
C TYR A 123 13.02 -42.41 -53.38
N LEU A 124 13.28 -43.33 -52.46
CA LEU A 124 12.88 -44.72 -52.57
C LEU A 124 11.79 -45.03 -51.55
N LEU A 125 10.62 -45.44 -52.03
CA LEU A 125 9.52 -45.89 -51.18
C LEU A 125 9.27 -47.39 -51.41
N PRO A 126 9.64 -48.25 -50.45
CA PRO A 126 9.19 -49.64 -50.40
C PRO A 126 7.73 -49.69 -49.93
N PHE A 127 6.89 -50.44 -50.63
CA PHE A 127 5.50 -50.65 -50.21
C PHE A 127 5.01 -52.03 -50.63
N GLN A 128 3.95 -52.51 -49.97
CA GLN A 128 3.27 -53.76 -50.36
C GLN A 128 2.01 -53.47 -51.17
N THR A 129 1.83 -54.25 -52.23
CA THR A 129 0.59 -54.27 -53.00
C THR A 129 -0.52 -55.00 -52.25
N GLU A 130 -1.78 -54.81 -52.64
CA GLU A 130 -2.94 -55.53 -52.07
C GLU A 130 -2.82 -57.06 -52.18
N THR A 131 -1.99 -57.55 -53.12
CA THR A 131 -1.66 -58.96 -53.33
C THR A 131 -0.51 -59.47 -52.45
N GLY A 132 0.05 -58.62 -51.56
CA GLY A 132 1.15 -58.96 -50.66
C GLY A 132 2.55 -58.94 -51.29
N GLU A 133 2.68 -58.50 -52.55
CA GLU A 133 4.00 -58.38 -53.20
C GLU A 133 4.65 -57.05 -52.83
N ARG A 134 5.93 -57.10 -52.42
CA ARG A 134 6.75 -55.93 -52.11
C ARG A 134 7.28 -55.30 -53.40
N ARG A 135 7.05 -54.01 -53.58
CA ARG A 135 7.52 -53.24 -54.74
C ARG A 135 8.25 -51.98 -54.28
N TYR A 136 9.10 -51.45 -55.15
CA TYR A 136 9.92 -50.27 -54.86
C TYR A 136 9.60 -49.18 -55.85
N LEU A 137 9.29 -48.01 -55.33
CA LEU A 137 9.08 -46.81 -56.10
C LEU A 137 10.31 -45.93 -55.99
N LEU A 138 10.92 -45.60 -57.12
CA LEU A 138 12.03 -44.67 -57.17
C LEU A 138 11.56 -43.39 -57.85
N SER A 139 11.54 -42.29 -57.10
CA SER A 139 11.47 -40.95 -57.67
C SER A 139 12.87 -40.39 -57.85
N ARG A 140 13.14 -39.80 -59.01
CA ARG A 140 14.36 -39.07 -59.32
C ARG A 140 14.00 -37.64 -59.67
N HIS A 141 14.49 -36.71 -58.87
CA HIS A 141 14.36 -35.28 -59.13
C HIS A 141 15.74 -34.67 -59.34
N ASN A 142 15.88 -33.80 -60.33
CA ASN A 142 17.08 -33.00 -60.43
C ASN A 142 17.00 -31.83 -59.44
N ARG A 143 18.16 -31.24 -59.13
CA ARG A 143 18.25 -30.09 -58.23
C ARG A 143 17.27 -28.96 -58.57
N ALA A 144 17.11 -28.63 -59.86
CA ALA A 144 16.18 -27.58 -60.30
C ALA A 144 14.70 -27.92 -60.01
N ASP A 145 14.31 -29.20 -60.09
CA ASP A 145 12.94 -29.64 -59.82
C ASP A 145 12.63 -29.55 -58.32
N ILE A 146 13.60 -29.95 -57.48
CA ILE A 146 13.49 -29.83 -56.01
C ILE A 146 13.46 -28.36 -55.57
N GLU A 147 14.29 -27.51 -56.18
CA GLU A 147 14.29 -26.07 -55.89
C GLU A 147 12.93 -25.43 -56.26
N THR A 148 12.36 -25.75 -57.42
CA THR A 148 11.08 -25.20 -57.89
C THR A 148 9.89 -25.69 -57.05
N LEU A 149 9.81 -26.99 -56.78
CA LEU A 149 8.78 -27.56 -55.89
C LEU A 149 8.93 -26.99 -54.48
N GLY A 150 10.15 -26.92 -53.97
CA GLY A 150 10.47 -26.33 -52.68
C GLY A 150 9.96 -24.90 -52.56
N GLU A 151 10.18 -24.03 -53.55
CA GLU A 151 9.76 -22.63 -53.50
C GLU A 151 8.23 -22.44 -53.42
N GLU A 152 7.45 -23.18 -54.22
CA GLU A 152 5.99 -23.07 -54.22
C GLU A 152 5.38 -23.55 -52.90
N PHE A 153 5.79 -24.74 -52.43
CA PHE A 153 5.30 -25.28 -51.16
C PHE A 153 5.78 -24.45 -49.96
N PHE A 154 7.03 -24.00 -49.96
CA PHE A 154 7.58 -23.20 -48.88
C PHE A 154 6.86 -21.86 -48.76
N SER A 155 6.57 -21.17 -49.88
CA SER A 155 5.86 -19.89 -49.84
C SER A 155 4.42 -20.02 -49.29
N ALA A 156 3.70 -21.07 -49.68
CA ALA A 156 2.34 -21.33 -49.19
C ALA A 156 2.33 -21.75 -47.71
N ALA A 157 3.25 -22.64 -47.30
CA ALA A 157 3.40 -23.06 -45.91
C ALA A 157 3.82 -21.89 -45.00
N LEU A 158 4.76 -21.05 -45.46
CA LEU A 158 5.15 -19.83 -44.76
C LEU A 158 3.97 -18.88 -44.58
N MET A 159 3.17 -18.64 -45.63
CA MET A 159 2.01 -17.75 -45.53
C MET A 159 0.98 -18.26 -44.52
N HIS A 160 0.64 -19.56 -44.55
CA HIS A 160 -0.29 -20.15 -43.60
C HIS A 160 0.25 -20.14 -42.16
N SER A 161 1.53 -20.47 -41.98
CA SER A 161 2.18 -20.40 -40.66
C SER A 161 2.18 -18.97 -40.12
N LEU A 162 2.50 -17.98 -40.94
CA LEU A 162 2.47 -16.56 -40.56
C LEU A 162 1.06 -16.11 -40.16
N LEU A 163 0.04 -16.43 -40.95
CA LEU A 163 -1.35 -16.05 -40.68
C LEU A 163 -1.88 -16.68 -39.38
N THR A 164 -1.63 -17.97 -39.17
CA THR A 164 -2.06 -18.68 -37.96
C THR A 164 -1.36 -18.13 -36.72
N THR A 165 -0.05 -17.87 -36.80
CA THR A 165 0.71 -17.24 -35.73
C THR A 165 0.22 -15.83 -35.41
N LEU A 166 -0.06 -15.02 -36.43
CA LEU A 166 -0.59 -13.68 -36.24
C LEU A 166 -1.99 -13.69 -35.59
N ALA A 167 -2.84 -14.65 -35.98
CA ALA A 167 -4.16 -14.83 -35.39
C ALA A 167 -4.09 -15.24 -33.91
N VAL A 168 -3.25 -16.23 -33.58
CA VAL A 168 -3.02 -16.67 -32.19
C VAL A 168 -2.44 -15.54 -31.35
N PHE A 169 -1.46 -14.81 -31.90
CA PHE A 169 -0.86 -13.66 -31.24
C PHE A 169 -1.91 -12.57 -30.97
N GLY A 170 -2.72 -12.22 -31.97
CA GLY A 170 -3.79 -11.22 -31.83
C GLY A 170 -4.81 -11.61 -30.75
N LEU A 171 -5.20 -12.89 -30.69
CA LEU A 171 -6.12 -13.40 -29.67
C LEU A 171 -5.50 -13.32 -28.26
N LEU A 172 -4.27 -13.79 -28.09
CA LEU A 172 -3.58 -13.74 -26.80
C LEU A 172 -3.34 -12.29 -26.35
N PHE A 173 -2.98 -11.40 -27.28
CA PHE A 173 -2.82 -9.98 -27.01
C PHE A 173 -4.13 -9.33 -26.56
N ALA A 174 -5.25 -9.63 -27.23
CA ALA A 174 -6.57 -9.13 -26.87
C ALA A 174 -7.00 -9.63 -25.48
N LEU A 175 -6.83 -10.93 -25.19
CA LEU A 175 -7.14 -11.53 -23.90
C LEU A 175 -6.31 -10.90 -22.77
N PHE A 176 -5.01 -10.74 -23.00
CA PHE A 176 -4.11 -10.12 -22.02
C PHE A 176 -4.48 -8.67 -21.75
N PHE A 177 -4.76 -7.89 -22.80
CA PHE A 177 -5.18 -6.49 -22.68
C PHE A 177 -6.51 -6.35 -21.91
N TRP A 178 -7.46 -7.26 -22.17
CA TRP A 178 -8.72 -7.33 -21.43
C TRP A 178 -8.50 -7.65 -19.94
N LEU A 179 -7.68 -8.65 -19.63
CA LEU A 179 -7.39 -9.06 -18.26
C LEU A 179 -6.73 -7.94 -17.44
N ILE A 180 -5.78 -7.21 -18.03
CA ILE A 180 -5.12 -6.09 -17.37
C ILE A 180 -6.08 -4.92 -17.16
N ARG A 181 -6.91 -4.59 -18.14
CA ARG A 181 -7.92 -3.55 -17.96
C ARG A 181 -8.84 -3.90 -16.80
N ARG A 182 -9.29 -5.15 -16.73
CA ARG A 182 -10.10 -5.66 -15.61
C ARG A 182 -9.37 -5.57 -14.26
N ALA A 183 -8.08 -5.91 -14.21
CA ALA A 183 -7.29 -5.87 -12.98
C ALA A 183 -6.95 -4.44 -12.51
N THR A 184 -6.78 -3.49 -13.44
CA THR A 184 -6.30 -2.13 -13.12
C THR A 184 -7.40 -1.12 -12.88
N GLN A 185 -8.59 -1.32 -13.46
CA GLN A 185 -9.76 -0.48 -13.23
C GLN A 185 -10.13 -0.28 -11.76
N PRO A 186 -10.27 -1.34 -10.93
CA PRO A 186 -10.65 -1.16 -9.52
C PRO A 186 -9.58 -0.40 -8.72
N ILE A 187 -8.29 -0.62 -9.03
CA ILE A 187 -7.18 0.11 -8.40
C ILE A 187 -7.25 1.61 -8.75
N ALA A 188 -7.53 1.94 -10.02
CA ALA A 188 -7.67 3.33 -10.46
C ALA A 188 -8.87 4.01 -9.78
N ALA A 189 -9.98 3.30 -9.64
CA ALA A 189 -11.17 3.79 -8.94
C ALA A 189 -10.90 4.02 -7.44
N LEU A 190 -10.21 3.09 -6.76
CA LEU A 190 -9.78 3.28 -5.37
C LEU A 190 -8.88 4.50 -5.22
N SER A 191 -7.90 4.67 -6.13
CA SER A 191 -7.02 5.83 -6.10
C SER A 191 -7.76 7.14 -6.34
N ALA A 192 -8.76 7.16 -7.23
CA ALA A 192 -9.57 8.34 -7.49
C ALA A 192 -10.44 8.69 -6.29
N TRP A 193 -11.09 7.70 -5.68
CA TRP A 193 -11.86 7.89 -4.43
C TRP A 193 -10.97 8.37 -3.28
N ALA A 194 -9.79 7.78 -3.10
CA ALA A 194 -8.85 8.19 -2.06
C ALA A 194 -8.39 9.65 -2.20
N GLN A 195 -8.34 10.20 -3.42
CA GLN A 195 -8.06 11.63 -3.64
C GLN A 195 -9.22 12.55 -3.24
N THR A 196 -10.45 12.03 -3.18
CA THR A 196 -11.62 12.78 -2.71
C THR A 196 -11.75 12.79 -1.19
N LEU A 197 -11.14 11.80 -0.51
CA LEU A 197 -11.08 11.75 0.95
C LEU A 197 -10.41 13.01 1.50
N GLY A 198 -11.11 13.75 2.35
CA GLY A 198 -10.65 14.99 2.97
C GLY A 198 -11.15 16.29 2.31
N THR A 199 -11.71 16.25 1.09
CA THR A 199 -12.38 17.42 0.48
C THR A 199 -13.90 17.32 0.57
N ARG A 200 -14.45 16.11 0.54
CA ARG A 200 -15.86 15.83 0.75
C ARG A 200 -16.00 15.05 2.06
N ALA A 201 -16.65 15.65 3.04
CA ALA A 201 -17.05 14.96 4.26
C ALA A 201 -17.95 13.78 3.85
N ARG A 202 -17.50 12.55 4.15
CA ARG A 202 -18.21 11.28 3.87
C ARG A 202 -18.51 11.00 2.39
N ALA A 203 -17.47 10.83 1.58
CA ALA A 203 -17.64 10.03 0.36
C ALA A 203 -17.76 8.55 0.76
N ASP A 204 -18.89 7.91 0.44
CA ASP A 204 -19.05 6.47 0.64
C ASP A 204 -17.97 5.70 -0.13
N ALA A 205 -17.43 4.66 0.50
CA ALA A 205 -16.44 3.81 -0.14
C ALA A 205 -17.09 3.06 -1.30
N PRO A 206 -16.52 3.11 -2.52
CA PRO A 206 -16.98 2.27 -3.62
C PRO A 206 -16.80 0.79 -3.27
N HIS A 207 -17.77 -0.04 -3.64
CA HIS A 207 -17.68 -1.48 -3.47
C HIS A 207 -16.89 -2.12 -4.61
N PHE A 208 -15.84 -2.84 -4.28
CA PHE A 208 -15.00 -3.57 -5.23
C PHE A 208 -15.30 -5.07 -5.17
N GLU A 209 -15.19 -5.76 -6.31
CA GLU A 209 -15.24 -7.24 -6.37
C GLU A 209 -14.12 -7.90 -5.56
N ILE A 210 -13.03 -7.16 -5.27
CA ILE A 210 -11.85 -7.63 -4.56
C ILE A 210 -11.93 -7.17 -3.10
N GLU A 211 -12.01 -8.13 -2.18
CA GLU A 211 -12.23 -7.86 -0.75
C GLU A 211 -11.07 -7.10 -0.10
N GLU A 212 -9.83 -7.34 -0.51
CA GLU A 212 -8.65 -6.63 -0.01
C GLU A 212 -8.71 -5.12 -0.33
N LEU A 213 -9.33 -4.74 -1.45
CA LEU A 213 -9.53 -3.33 -1.79
C LEU A 213 -10.60 -2.68 -0.92
N ASN A 214 -11.67 -3.42 -0.57
CA ASN A 214 -12.69 -2.96 0.37
C ASN A 214 -12.09 -2.72 1.76
N GLN A 215 -11.28 -3.68 2.26
CA GLN A 215 -10.59 -3.53 3.55
C GLN A 215 -9.64 -2.33 3.57
N LEU A 216 -8.91 -2.10 2.48
CA LEU A 216 -8.03 -0.94 2.35
C LEU A 216 -8.83 0.37 2.35
N ALA A 217 -9.94 0.42 1.61
CA ALA A 217 -10.84 1.58 1.58
C ALA A 217 -11.38 1.88 2.99
N GLN A 218 -11.85 0.86 3.71
CA GLN A 218 -12.33 1.02 5.09
C GLN A 218 -11.24 1.58 6.01
N ARG A 219 -10.01 1.03 5.97
CA ARG A 219 -8.90 1.52 6.80
C ARG A 219 -8.53 2.97 6.49
N MET A 220 -8.57 3.36 5.22
CA MET A 220 -8.36 4.76 4.81
C MET A 220 -9.47 5.67 5.36
N GLN A 221 -10.73 5.26 5.25
CA GLN A 221 -11.88 6.00 5.76
C GLN A 221 -11.81 6.18 7.29
N GLU A 222 -11.51 5.11 8.02
CA GLU A 222 -11.29 5.17 9.48
C GLU A 222 -10.12 6.09 9.85
N GLY A 223 -9.04 6.07 9.06
CA GLY A 223 -7.90 6.97 9.25
C GLY A 223 -8.29 8.43 9.12
N VAL A 224 -9.06 8.78 8.08
CA VAL A 224 -9.56 10.14 7.85
C VAL A 224 -10.52 10.55 8.96
N ALA A 225 -11.46 9.69 9.35
CA ALA A 225 -12.39 9.96 10.44
C ALA A 225 -11.66 10.23 11.77
N ARG A 226 -10.58 9.50 12.07
CA ARG A 226 -9.74 9.76 13.25
C ARG A 226 -9.07 11.13 13.19
N ILE A 227 -8.57 11.54 12.02
CA ILE A 227 -7.95 12.87 11.82
C ILE A 227 -9.00 13.97 11.96
N GLU A 228 -10.19 13.82 11.37
CA GLU A 228 -11.29 14.78 11.50
C GLU A 228 -11.72 14.93 12.96
N ALA A 229 -11.92 13.82 13.68
CA ALA A 229 -12.25 13.85 15.10
C ALA A 229 -11.13 14.47 15.97
N PHE A 230 -9.87 14.28 15.60
CA PHE A 230 -8.74 14.96 16.25
C PHE A 230 -8.78 16.48 15.99
N ASN A 231 -8.95 16.89 14.73
CA ASN A 231 -9.03 18.30 14.35
C ASN A 231 -10.21 19.01 15.01
N GLU A 232 -11.36 18.36 15.12
CA GLU A 232 -12.54 18.94 15.76
C GLU A 232 -12.32 19.15 17.27
N ARG A 233 -11.74 18.15 17.96
CA ARG A 233 -11.33 18.31 19.37
C ARG A 233 -10.33 19.43 19.57
N GLU A 234 -9.40 19.62 18.64
CA GLU A 234 -8.42 20.70 18.72
C GLU A 234 -9.06 22.08 18.48
N LYS A 235 -9.99 22.19 17.52
CA LYS A 235 -10.77 23.43 17.33
C LYS A 235 -11.59 23.78 18.55
N GLN A 236 -12.27 22.81 19.15
CA GLN A 236 -13.06 23.01 20.37
C GLN A 236 -12.18 23.48 21.53
N PHE A 237 -11.01 22.86 21.69
CA PHE A 237 -10.02 23.28 22.70
C PHE A 237 -9.55 24.73 22.49
N LEU A 238 -9.16 25.10 21.27
CA LEU A 238 -8.74 26.47 20.95
C LEU A 238 -9.87 27.49 21.14
N LYS A 239 -11.12 27.10 20.83
CA LYS A 239 -12.30 27.94 21.08
C LYS A 239 -12.47 28.16 22.58
N HIS A 240 -12.42 27.11 23.40
CA HIS A 240 -12.51 27.22 24.86
C HIS A 240 -11.35 28.05 25.43
N ALA A 241 -10.13 27.87 24.93
CA ALA A 241 -8.97 28.65 25.37
C ALA A 241 -9.17 30.14 25.10
N SER A 242 -9.73 30.48 23.93
CA SER A 242 -10.04 31.86 23.57
C SER A 242 -11.11 32.49 24.49
N HIS A 243 -12.11 31.70 24.91
CA HIS A 243 -13.13 32.16 25.87
C HIS A 243 -12.52 32.38 27.27
N GLU A 244 -11.74 31.43 27.76
CA GLU A 244 -11.08 31.51 29.08
C GLU A 244 -10.02 32.59 29.17
N MET A 245 -9.41 33.01 28.05
CA MET A 245 -8.51 34.17 28.03
C MET A 245 -9.28 35.50 28.07
N ARG A 246 -10.50 35.55 27.53
CA ARG A 246 -11.30 36.78 27.46
C ARG A 246 -11.83 37.20 28.83
N THR A 247 -12.24 36.25 29.66
CA THR A 247 -12.75 36.51 31.01
C THR A 247 -11.74 37.26 31.91
N PRO A 248 -10.50 36.77 32.12
CA PRO A 248 -9.52 37.49 32.93
C PRO A 248 -9.10 38.82 32.28
N LEU A 249 -9.07 38.91 30.94
CA LEU A 249 -8.82 40.18 30.25
C LEU A 249 -9.92 41.22 30.57
N ALA A 250 -11.19 40.82 30.54
CA ALA A 250 -12.31 41.67 30.91
C ALA A 250 -12.25 42.08 32.40
N ILE A 251 -11.85 41.16 33.29
CA ILE A 251 -11.66 41.46 34.72
C ILE A 251 -10.53 42.48 34.91
N ILE A 252 -9.41 42.34 34.18
CA ILE A 252 -8.31 43.31 34.22
C ILE A 252 -8.82 44.68 33.78
N GLN A 253 -9.51 44.76 32.63
CA GLN A 253 -10.06 46.01 32.10
C GLN A 253 -11.02 46.67 33.10
N ALA A 254 -12.04 45.95 33.58
CA ALA A 254 -12.99 46.48 34.56
C ALA A 254 -12.32 46.90 35.88
N SER A 255 -11.28 46.17 36.31
CA SER A 255 -10.52 46.53 37.51
C SER A 255 -9.70 47.80 37.32
N LEU A 256 -9.14 48.01 36.12
CA LEU A 256 -8.43 49.24 35.75
C LEU A 256 -9.40 50.44 35.68
N ASP A 257 -10.56 50.27 35.04
CA ASP A 257 -11.61 51.32 34.97
C ASP A 257 -12.09 51.72 36.38
N THR A 258 -12.22 50.74 37.29
CA THR A 258 -12.62 51.00 38.69
C THR A 258 -11.52 51.68 39.49
N LEU A 259 -10.25 51.35 39.21
CA LEU A 259 -9.07 51.97 39.82
C LEU A 259 -8.96 53.45 39.48
N GLU A 260 -9.35 53.86 38.26
CA GLU A 260 -9.39 55.27 37.88
C GLU A 260 -10.40 56.09 38.71
N LEU A 261 -11.45 55.44 39.21
CA LEU A 261 -12.57 56.09 39.91
C LEU A 261 -12.51 55.97 41.44
N GLN A 262 -11.73 55.05 41.99
CA GLN A 262 -11.72 54.74 43.44
C GLN A 262 -10.33 54.86 44.07
N THR A 263 -10.23 55.63 45.15
CA THR A 263 -9.01 55.76 45.97
C THR A 263 -9.16 55.06 47.33
N GLY A 264 -8.04 54.74 47.99
CA GLY A 264 -8.04 54.04 49.28
C GLY A 264 -8.23 52.52 49.18
N GLU A 265 -8.94 51.91 50.12
CA GLU A 265 -9.11 50.43 50.20
C GLU A 265 -9.85 49.84 48.99
N ALA A 266 -10.82 50.56 48.43
CA ALA A 266 -11.55 50.11 47.25
C ALA A 266 -10.66 50.05 45.99
N GLY A 267 -9.74 51.00 45.83
CA GLY A 267 -8.72 50.97 44.79
C GLY A 267 -7.74 49.80 44.96
N LYS A 268 -7.32 49.50 46.20
CA LYS A 268 -6.47 48.33 46.51
C LYS A 268 -7.16 47.00 46.17
N ALA A 269 -8.46 46.88 46.42
CA ALA A 269 -9.23 45.70 46.06
C ALA A 269 -9.31 45.50 44.54
N SER A 270 -9.53 46.58 43.78
CA SER A 270 -9.53 46.54 42.32
C SER A 270 -8.15 46.20 41.75
N LEU A 271 -7.06 46.76 42.28
CA LEU A 271 -5.70 46.39 41.90
C LEU A 271 -5.42 44.90 42.13
N ARG A 272 -5.85 44.37 43.29
CA ARG A 272 -5.69 42.95 43.63
C ARG A 272 -6.44 42.07 42.63
N ARG A 273 -7.68 42.42 42.26
CA ARG A 273 -8.45 41.69 41.23
C ARG A 273 -7.75 41.66 39.87
N ALA A 274 -7.20 42.80 39.44
CA ALA A 274 -6.43 42.87 38.19
C ALA A 274 -5.16 42.00 38.23
N GLN A 275 -4.41 42.05 39.33
CA GLN A 275 -3.20 41.23 39.51
C GLN A 275 -3.51 39.72 39.47
N LEU A 276 -4.58 39.30 40.14
CA LEU A 276 -5.02 37.90 40.15
C LEU A 276 -5.44 37.43 38.75
N ALA A 277 -6.21 38.24 38.02
CA ALA A 277 -6.60 37.93 36.65
C ALA A 277 -5.38 37.86 35.70
N GLY A 278 -4.39 38.74 35.89
CA GLY A 278 -3.12 38.71 35.13
C GLY A 278 -2.29 37.46 35.40
N ALA A 279 -2.16 37.05 36.67
CA ALA A 279 -1.48 35.82 37.04
C ALA A 279 -2.15 34.59 36.40
N ASN A 280 -3.48 34.56 36.38
CA ASN A 280 -4.25 33.50 35.72
C ASN A 280 -3.97 33.43 34.20
N MET A 281 -3.98 34.58 33.51
CA MET A 281 -3.62 34.63 32.08
C MET A 281 -2.20 34.14 31.81
N ALA A 282 -1.24 34.52 32.65
CA ALA A 282 0.16 34.10 32.50
C ALA A 282 0.30 32.57 32.64
N LEU A 283 -0.42 31.98 33.59
CA LEU A 283 -0.44 30.54 33.82
C LEU A 283 -1.07 29.79 32.62
N LEU A 284 -2.22 30.24 32.13
CA LEU A 284 -2.89 29.68 30.95
C LEU A 284 -2.02 29.76 29.70
N SER A 285 -1.42 30.93 29.43
CA SER A 285 -0.53 31.14 28.29
C SER A 285 0.70 30.23 28.33
N SER A 286 1.34 30.12 29.50
CA SER A 286 2.50 29.24 29.70
C SER A 286 2.15 27.78 29.42
N ALA A 287 0.98 27.35 29.86
CA ALA A 287 0.49 25.99 29.65
C ALA A 287 0.17 25.71 28.17
N LEU A 288 -0.52 26.63 27.49
CA LEU A 288 -0.83 26.52 26.06
C LEU A 288 0.44 26.50 25.19
N LEU A 289 1.40 27.40 25.46
CA LEU A 289 2.68 27.44 24.77
C LEU A 289 3.47 26.14 24.97
N TRP A 290 3.42 25.55 26.16
CA TRP A 290 4.06 24.28 26.42
C TRP A 290 3.37 23.12 25.69
N LEU A 291 2.04 23.09 25.66
CA LEU A 291 1.25 22.10 24.91
C LEU A 291 1.54 22.16 23.40
N ALA A 292 1.65 23.36 22.83
CA ALA A 292 1.88 23.58 21.41
C ALA A 292 3.28 23.16 20.90
N ARG A 293 4.28 22.96 21.78
CA ARG A 293 5.63 22.55 21.37
C ARG A 293 5.65 21.08 20.92
N GLU A 294 6.06 20.83 19.67
CA GLU A 294 6.14 19.46 19.08
C GLU A 294 7.21 18.57 19.73
N SER A 295 8.37 19.12 20.06
CA SER A 295 9.39 18.40 20.83
C SER A 295 9.29 18.81 22.30
N PRO A 296 9.12 17.86 23.24
CA PRO A 296 9.39 18.14 24.63
C PRO A 296 10.90 18.32 24.72
N GLN A 297 11.39 19.55 24.54
CA GLN A 297 12.66 19.89 25.17
C GLN A 297 12.38 19.67 26.66
N ALA A 298 12.82 18.50 27.16
CA ALA A 298 12.41 17.99 28.45
C ALA A 298 12.59 19.11 29.45
N LEU A 299 11.48 19.63 29.98
CA LEU A 299 11.56 20.60 31.06
C LEU A 299 12.43 19.95 32.12
N LYS A 300 13.44 20.67 32.59
CA LYS A 300 14.45 20.09 33.47
C LYS A 300 13.74 19.61 34.73
N LYS A 301 13.79 18.30 34.99
CA LYS A 301 13.33 17.76 36.27
C LYS A 301 14.25 18.27 37.37
N GLU A 302 13.65 18.82 38.42
CA GLU A 302 14.35 19.31 39.60
C GLU A 302 13.78 18.70 40.87
N ARG A 303 14.56 18.75 41.95
CA ARG A 303 14.11 18.25 43.26
C ARG A 303 13.17 19.29 43.86
N VAL A 304 11.91 18.92 44.03
CA VAL A 304 10.86 19.77 44.58
C VAL A 304 10.50 19.23 45.96
N THR A 305 10.62 20.07 46.99
CA THR A 305 10.10 19.79 48.33
C THR A 305 8.60 19.99 48.32
N LEU A 306 7.83 18.90 48.44
CA LEU A 306 6.38 18.91 48.25
C LEU A 306 5.65 19.78 49.27
N ASP A 307 6.07 19.74 50.53
CA ASP A 307 5.49 20.52 51.62
C ASP A 307 5.45 22.02 51.29
N ARG A 308 6.63 22.65 51.16
CA ARG A 308 6.74 24.09 50.84
C ARG A 308 6.06 24.44 49.52
N PHE A 309 6.13 23.54 48.54
CA PHE A 309 5.56 23.76 47.23
C PHE A 309 4.04 23.86 47.28
N PHE A 310 3.35 22.87 47.88
CA PHE A 310 1.90 22.86 47.97
C PHE A 310 1.38 23.91 48.96
N GLN A 311 2.08 24.15 50.09
CA GLN A 311 1.73 25.24 51.01
C GLN A 311 1.73 26.60 50.30
N THR A 312 2.72 26.86 49.44
CA THR A 312 2.80 28.11 48.67
C THR A 312 1.59 28.23 47.74
N ILE A 313 1.26 27.17 46.99
CA ILE A 313 0.11 27.18 46.07
C ILE A 313 -1.21 27.36 46.82
N ILE A 314 -1.39 26.68 47.96
CA ILE A 314 -2.58 26.81 48.80
C ILE A 314 -2.72 28.24 49.30
N GLU A 315 -1.64 28.84 49.83
CA GLU A 315 -1.67 30.20 50.35
C GLU A 315 -1.91 31.24 49.26
N ASP A 316 -1.30 31.07 48.08
CA ASP A 316 -1.50 31.93 46.91
C ASP A 316 -2.96 31.97 46.46
N HIS A 317 -3.72 30.88 46.67
CA HIS A 317 -5.13 30.77 46.27
C HIS A 317 -6.11 30.96 47.44
N ARG A 318 -5.63 31.09 48.68
CA ARG A 318 -6.46 31.14 49.89
C ARG A 318 -7.48 32.27 49.89
N TYR A 319 -7.20 33.34 49.15
CA TYR A 319 -8.14 34.45 48.96
C TYR A 319 -9.49 34.00 48.36
N LEU A 320 -9.54 32.90 47.60
CA LEU A 320 -10.77 32.34 47.03
C LEU A 320 -11.74 31.78 48.08
N LEU A 321 -11.23 31.44 49.25
CA LEU A 321 -12.00 30.95 50.39
C LEU A 321 -12.43 32.07 51.36
N THR A 322 -12.12 33.33 51.04
CA THR A 322 -12.44 34.47 51.93
C THR A 322 -13.95 34.56 52.15
N GLY A 323 -14.39 34.45 53.40
CA GLY A 323 -15.82 34.49 53.76
C GLY A 323 -16.55 33.16 53.61
N ARG A 324 -15.83 32.04 53.41
CA ARG A 324 -16.37 30.67 53.40
C ARG A 324 -15.82 29.87 54.57
N GLU A 325 -16.62 28.98 55.14
CA GLU A 325 -16.19 28.04 56.20
C GLU A 325 -15.64 26.76 55.57
N VAL A 326 -14.44 26.88 55.00
CA VAL A 326 -13.73 25.76 54.35
C VAL A 326 -12.40 25.51 55.05
N GLU A 327 -12.20 24.29 55.54
CA GLU A 327 -10.92 23.84 56.10
C GLU A 327 -10.08 23.18 55.01
N VAL A 328 -8.77 23.48 54.96
CA VAL A 328 -7.85 22.91 53.97
C VAL A 328 -6.83 22.06 54.71
N ARG A 329 -6.84 20.75 54.45
CA ARG A 329 -5.89 19.79 55.02
C ARG A 329 -4.89 19.32 53.97
N LEU A 330 -3.60 19.47 54.27
CA LEU A 330 -2.50 18.94 53.45
C LEU A 330 -1.87 17.73 54.17
N GLU A 331 -1.94 16.56 53.55
CA GLU A 331 -1.34 15.32 54.05
C GLU A 331 -0.16 14.91 53.17
N LEU A 332 1.02 14.81 53.78
CA LEU A 332 2.28 14.52 53.09
C LEU A 332 2.74 13.10 53.39
N GLY A 333 2.90 12.28 52.35
CA GLY A 333 3.49 10.95 52.42
C GLY A 333 4.96 10.89 51.97
N TYR A 334 5.53 11.98 51.44
CA TYR A 334 6.92 12.04 50.96
C TYR A 334 7.42 13.49 50.84
N ASP A 335 8.69 13.75 51.17
CA ASP A 335 9.20 15.13 51.26
C ASP A 335 9.71 15.71 49.94
N VAL A 336 10.40 14.93 49.09
CA VAL A 336 11.12 15.48 47.92
C VAL A 336 11.00 14.60 46.68
N VAL A 337 10.43 15.11 45.60
CA VAL A 337 10.29 14.40 44.32
C VAL A 337 11.10 15.05 43.20
N LYS A 338 11.52 14.28 42.20
CA LYS A 338 12.25 14.78 41.02
C LYS A 338 11.31 14.94 39.84
N ILE A 339 10.92 16.17 39.52
CA ILE A 339 9.82 16.46 38.59
C ILE A 339 9.98 17.81 37.88
N GLU A 340 9.26 18.02 36.79
CA GLU A 340 9.10 19.29 36.09
C GLU A 340 8.32 20.30 36.95
N LYS A 341 9.01 21.03 37.86
CA LYS A 341 8.38 21.96 38.82
C LYS A 341 7.38 22.93 38.18
N SER A 342 7.71 23.49 37.01
CA SER A 342 6.82 24.43 36.32
C SER A 342 5.50 23.79 35.88
N LEU A 343 5.51 22.55 35.42
CA LEU A 343 4.29 21.83 35.04
C LEU A 343 3.51 21.36 36.25
N LEU A 344 4.21 20.87 37.28
CA LEU A 344 3.58 20.57 38.56
C LEU A 344 2.85 21.80 39.11
N HIS A 345 3.45 22.99 38.98
CA HIS A 345 2.84 24.23 39.45
C HIS A 345 1.57 24.55 38.67
N ILE A 346 1.61 24.46 37.34
CA ILE A 346 0.43 24.67 36.49
C ILE A 346 -0.68 23.69 36.86
N VAL A 347 -0.37 22.40 36.97
CA VAL A 347 -1.35 21.35 37.30
C VAL A 347 -1.94 21.61 38.68
N SER A 348 -1.09 21.76 39.70
CA SER A 348 -1.51 21.92 41.10
C SER A 348 -2.29 23.21 41.32
N ALA A 349 -1.88 24.32 40.71
CA ALA A 349 -2.60 25.58 40.79
C ALA A 349 -4.00 25.49 40.15
N ASN A 350 -4.15 24.82 39.00
CA ASN A 350 -5.47 24.60 38.39
C ASN A 350 -6.36 23.74 39.28
N LEU A 351 -5.82 22.67 39.88
CA LEU A 351 -6.59 21.79 40.76
C LEU A 351 -7.02 22.49 42.05
N VAL A 352 -6.11 23.19 42.72
CA VAL A 352 -6.40 23.96 43.94
C VAL A 352 -7.42 25.06 43.66
N ARG A 353 -7.23 25.82 42.57
CA ARG A 353 -8.17 26.87 42.16
C ARG A 353 -9.57 26.29 41.95
N ASN A 354 -9.69 25.20 41.21
CA ASN A 354 -10.98 24.54 40.97
C ASN A 354 -11.63 24.08 42.28
N ALA A 355 -10.88 23.38 43.15
CA ALA A 355 -11.41 22.94 44.44
C ALA A 355 -11.90 24.12 45.29
N PHE A 356 -11.15 25.22 45.33
CA PHE A 356 -11.51 26.38 46.17
C PHE A 356 -12.70 27.15 45.59
N GLN A 357 -12.83 27.25 44.27
CA GLN A 357 -13.96 27.91 43.62
C GLN A 357 -15.27 27.15 43.85
N HIS A 358 -15.23 25.82 43.77
CA HIS A 358 -16.41 24.95 43.82
C HIS A 358 -16.76 24.44 45.23
N SER A 359 -15.98 24.74 46.26
CA SER A 359 -16.29 24.41 47.65
C SER A 359 -16.97 25.60 48.36
N SER A 360 -18.18 25.40 48.85
CA SER A 360 -18.97 26.38 49.62
C SER A 360 -18.73 26.25 51.13
N GLU A 361 -18.71 25.02 51.64
CA GLU A 361 -18.49 24.63 53.04
C GLU A 361 -17.83 23.25 53.12
N GLY A 362 -17.21 22.91 54.24
CA GLY A 362 -16.64 21.58 54.50
C GLY A 362 -15.11 21.54 54.43
N GLU A 363 -14.56 20.36 54.11
CA GLU A 363 -13.11 20.12 54.13
C GLU A 363 -12.56 19.79 52.74
N ILE A 364 -11.49 20.48 52.34
CA ILE A 364 -10.69 20.16 51.16
C ILE A 364 -9.45 19.41 51.62
N VAL A 365 -9.32 18.15 51.17
CA VAL A 365 -8.18 17.30 51.55
C VAL A 365 -7.26 17.11 50.35
N MET A 366 -6.00 17.52 50.51
CA MET A 366 -4.93 17.29 49.55
C MET A 366 -3.95 16.26 50.11
N VAL A 367 -3.86 15.09 49.47
CA VAL A 367 -2.92 14.03 49.82
C VAL A 367 -1.87 13.92 48.73
N THR A 368 -0.59 13.97 49.08
CA THR A 368 0.50 13.81 48.11
C THR A 368 1.59 12.88 48.62
N ASN A 369 2.18 12.10 47.72
CA ASN A 369 3.27 11.18 48.02
C ASN A 369 4.27 11.12 46.85
N SER A 370 5.23 10.18 46.89
CA SER A 370 6.25 10.03 45.84
C SER A 370 5.69 9.62 44.47
N ALA A 371 4.46 9.11 44.41
CA ALA A 371 3.83 8.57 43.22
C ALA A 371 2.67 9.44 42.71
N GLY A 372 2.17 10.39 43.50
CA GLY A 372 0.79 10.84 43.38
C GLY A 372 0.44 12.17 44.05
N LEU A 373 -0.58 12.82 43.49
CA LEU A 373 -1.38 13.86 44.14
C LEU A 373 -2.86 13.42 44.04
N CYS A 374 -3.57 13.48 45.15
CA CYS A 374 -5.01 13.29 45.25
C CYS A 374 -5.60 14.53 45.90
N LEU A 375 -6.62 15.14 45.29
CA LEU A 375 -7.33 16.28 45.83
C LEU A 375 -8.81 15.94 45.93
N THR A 376 -9.38 16.10 47.13
CA THR A 376 -10.79 15.84 47.38
C THR A 376 -11.45 17.12 47.86
N ASN A 377 -12.60 17.48 47.28
CA ASN A 377 -13.36 18.64 47.69
C ASN A 377 -14.86 18.37 47.64
N PRO A 378 -15.66 18.95 48.54
CA PRO A 378 -17.11 18.89 48.46
C PRO A 378 -17.60 19.64 47.21
N ILE A 379 -18.68 19.15 46.60
CA ILE A 379 -19.38 19.83 45.50
C ILE A 379 -20.74 20.25 46.04
N ASN A 380 -21.14 21.49 45.76
CA ASN A 380 -22.45 21.98 46.16
C ASN A 380 -23.55 21.30 45.32
N SER A 381 -24.62 20.82 45.96
CA SER A 381 -25.69 20.07 45.29
C SER A 381 -26.47 20.86 44.21
N GLU A 382 -26.37 22.19 44.21
CA GLU A 382 -26.93 23.06 43.15
C GLU A 382 -26.06 23.08 41.88
N ASP A 383 -24.77 22.70 41.97
CA ASP A 383 -23.83 22.57 40.86
C ASP A 383 -23.69 21.10 40.38
N ALA A 384 -24.54 20.18 40.87
CA ALA A 384 -24.48 18.76 40.51
C ALA A 384 -24.86 18.46 39.05
N ASP A 385 -25.48 19.42 38.35
CA ASP A 385 -25.77 19.36 36.90
C ASP A 385 -24.61 19.89 36.05
N VAL A 386 -23.47 20.25 36.67
CA VAL A 386 -22.25 20.65 35.96
C VAL A 386 -21.61 19.38 35.39
N ASN A 387 -22.00 19.08 34.15
CA ASN A 387 -21.32 18.14 33.26
C ASN A 387 -19.79 18.33 33.39
N VAL A 388 -18.97 17.28 33.25
CA VAL A 388 -17.50 17.39 33.38
C VAL A 388 -16.92 18.45 32.41
N GLU A 389 -17.65 18.76 31.34
CA GLU A 389 -17.39 19.86 30.39
C GLU A 389 -17.51 21.29 31.01
N GLY A 390 -18.29 21.46 32.08
CA GLY A 390 -18.51 22.72 32.79
C GLY A 390 -17.44 23.07 33.82
N PHE A 391 -16.52 22.16 34.18
CA PHE A 391 -15.30 22.48 34.94
C PHE A 391 -14.26 23.29 34.11
N GLY A 392 -14.60 23.62 32.86
CA GLY A 392 -13.86 24.55 32.01
C GLY A 392 -12.55 23.99 31.45
N LEU A 393 -11.79 24.87 30.79
CA LEU A 393 -10.47 24.58 30.23
C LEU A 393 -9.47 24.08 31.29
N GLY A 394 -9.68 24.36 32.57
CA GLY A 394 -8.74 24.02 33.66
C GLY A 394 -8.46 22.52 33.75
N LEU A 395 -9.49 21.68 33.82
CA LEU A 395 -9.30 20.22 33.89
C LEU A 395 -8.86 19.61 32.56
N ASP A 396 -9.33 20.13 31.42
CA ASP A 396 -8.87 19.65 30.10
C ASP A 396 -7.39 19.99 29.87
N LEU A 397 -6.95 21.16 30.32
CA LEU A 397 -5.55 21.57 30.31
C LEU A 397 -4.70 20.66 31.19
N VAL A 398 -5.16 20.35 32.42
CA VAL A 398 -4.49 19.41 33.32
C VAL A 398 -4.38 18.03 32.67
N ARG A 399 -5.47 17.52 32.08
CA ARG A 399 -5.48 16.22 31.38
C ARG A 399 -4.45 16.20 30.24
N ARG A 400 -4.47 17.20 29.36
CA ARG A 400 -3.51 17.30 28.23
C ARG A 400 -2.06 17.40 28.70
N ILE A 401 -1.80 18.10 29.81
CA ILE A 401 -0.46 18.15 30.41
C ILE A 401 -0.04 16.78 30.92
N CYS A 402 -0.93 16.10 31.66
CA CYS A 402 -0.67 14.76 32.17
C CYS A 402 -0.42 13.76 31.04
N ASP A 403 -1.25 13.76 29.98
CA ASP A 403 -1.09 12.88 28.82
C ASP A 403 0.27 13.09 28.13
N LYS A 404 0.67 14.35 27.93
CA LYS A 404 1.96 14.69 27.32
C LYS A 404 3.17 14.32 28.21
N LEU A 405 2.98 14.29 29.53
CA LEU A 405 3.99 13.82 30.51
C LEU A 405 3.89 12.32 30.80
N GLN A 406 2.93 11.61 30.20
CA GLN A 406 2.62 10.21 30.48
C GLN A 406 2.24 9.97 31.96
N TRP A 407 1.63 10.96 32.61
CA TRP A 407 1.01 10.83 33.92
C TRP A 407 -0.43 10.33 33.76
N ARG A 408 -0.96 9.62 34.76
CA ARG A 408 -2.37 9.22 34.76
C ARG A 408 -3.20 10.27 35.50
N PHE A 409 -4.30 10.68 34.89
CA PHE A 409 -5.23 11.64 35.45
C PHE A 409 -6.64 11.04 35.47
N SER A 410 -7.30 11.04 36.63
CA SER A 410 -8.71 10.67 36.76
C SER A 410 -9.47 11.68 37.61
N VAL A 411 -10.76 11.79 37.34
CA VAL A 411 -11.70 12.60 38.10
C VAL A 411 -12.88 11.70 38.43
N ASP A 412 -13.14 11.52 39.70
CA ASP A 412 -14.19 10.67 40.23
C ASP A 412 -15.18 11.57 40.99
N LEU A 413 -16.43 11.61 40.52
CA LEU A 413 -17.50 12.38 41.15
C LEU A 413 -18.28 11.43 42.07
N THR A 414 -18.30 11.74 43.37
CA THR A 414 -19.04 11.00 44.39
C THR A 414 -20.23 11.82 44.89
N ALA A 415 -21.18 11.18 45.57
CA ALA A 415 -22.35 11.87 46.13
C ALA A 415 -21.98 13.00 47.11
N ASP A 416 -20.81 12.91 47.74
CA ASP A 416 -20.35 13.83 48.78
C ASP A 416 -19.25 14.80 48.27
N GLY A 417 -18.80 14.69 47.02
CA GLY A 417 -17.75 15.57 46.46
C GLY A 417 -17.00 15.05 45.23
N ALA A 418 -16.07 15.86 44.74
CA ALA A 418 -15.14 15.53 43.65
C ALA A 418 -13.82 15.02 44.21
N GLN A 419 -13.30 13.95 43.62
CA GLN A 419 -11.95 13.45 43.86
C GLN A 419 -11.15 13.51 42.55
N VAL A 420 -10.00 14.18 42.58
CA VAL A 420 -9.08 14.30 41.44
C VAL A 420 -7.77 13.62 41.75
N ASN A 421 -7.37 12.67 40.91
CA ASN A 421 -6.16 11.88 41.08
C ASN A 421 -5.17 12.16 39.95
N VAL A 422 -3.92 12.47 40.30
CA VAL A 422 -2.78 12.63 39.38
C VAL A 422 -1.67 11.67 39.82
N ILE A 423 -1.36 10.68 38.98
CA ILE A 423 -0.30 9.69 39.24
C ILE A 423 0.85 9.95 38.28
N TRP A 424 2.03 10.07 38.86
CA TRP A 424 3.24 10.52 38.21
C TRP A 424 3.87 9.30 37.53
N SER A 425 4.42 9.46 36.34
CA SER A 425 5.14 8.36 35.71
C SER A 425 6.36 8.00 36.56
N PRO A 426 6.61 6.73 36.89
CA PRO A 426 7.75 6.34 37.71
C PRO A 426 9.01 6.87 37.06
N THR A 427 9.73 7.74 37.77
CA THR A 427 11.07 8.14 37.35
C THR A 427 11.90 6.87 37.31
N SER A 428 12.39 6.49 36.13
CA SER A 428 13.45 5.49 36.02
C SER A 428 14.59 5.91 36.94
N HIS A 429 14.69 5.24 38.09
CA HIS A 429 15.79 5.46 39.02
C HIS A 429 17.07 5.05 38.29
N SER A 430 17.90 6.05 37.97
CA SER A 430 19.32 5.88 37.62
C SER A 430 20.15 6.59 38.67
#